data_AF-A0A3S0QFB6-F1
#
_entry.id   AF-A0A3S0QFB6-F1
#
_cell.length_a   1.000
_cell.length_b   1.000
_cell.length_c   1.000
_cell.angle_alpha   90.00
_cell.angle_beta   90.00
_cell.angle_gamma   90.00
#
_symmetry.space_group_name_H-M   'P 1'
#
loop_
_entity.id
_entity.type
_entity.pdbx_description
1 polymer ?
#
loop_
_entity_poly.entity_id
_entity_poly.type
_entity_poly.pdbx_seq_one_letter_code
_entity_poly.pdbx_strand_id
1 'polypeptide(L)'
;MRIVRFLTLLLLAATLASCVTTTDPRLIAALQRTSVREIRVELAPDVKTFGFGDKADQQVPEAVRTLQATMAKELIGVPGGPTRGRLVVTLHVFDVTTKQARIIGGHDSMIDGTVRLENAETGQLIAEAQNIHGEDLSMRGSGYGVIVAVAINAATTSGAPDIMAQRLSKSFTRNVKTWLTQK
;
A
#
# COMPACT_ATOMS: atom_id res chain seq x y z
N MET A 1 -23.51 38.63 -25.19
CA MET A 1 -23.64 37.76 -23.98
C MET A 1 -23.23 36.29 -24.20
N ARG A 2 -23.38 35.69 -25.39
CA ARG A 2 -22.97 34.29 -25.65
C ARG A 2 -21.45 34.05 -25.63
N ILE A 3 -20.65 34.97 -26.16
CA ILE A 3 -19.18 34.86 -26.25
C ILE A 3 -18.51 34.93 -24.87
N VAL A 4 -19.00 35.80 -23.98
CA VAL A 4 -18.48 35.91 -22.61
C VAL A 4 -18.72 34.62 -21.82
N ARG A 5 -19.88 33.97 -22.01
CA ARG A 5 -20.18 32.67 -21.39
C ARG A 5 -19.25 31.54 -21.86
N PHE A 6 -18.91 31.53 -23.16
CA PHE A 6 -17.96 30.55 -23.71
C PHE A 6 -16.53 30.74 -23.18
N LEU A 7 -16.07 32.00 -23.05
CA LEU A 7 -14.76 32.31 -22.48
C LEU A 7 -14.67 31.90 -20.99
N THR A 8 -15.71 32.14 -20.20
CA THR A 8 -15.75 31.68 -18.80
C THR A 8 -15.78 30.17 -18.67
N LEU A 9 -16.48 29.46 -19.56
CA LEU A 9 -16.50 27.99 -19.56
C LEU A 9 -15.14 27.39 -19.93
N LEU A 10 -14.42 28.02 -20.86
CA LEU A 10 -13.11 27.56 -21.31
C LEU A 10 -12.02 27.81 -20.25
N LEU A 11 -12.09 28.96 -19.54
CA LEU A 11 -11.22 29.24 -18.40
C LEU A 11 -11.47 28.26 -17.24
N LEU A 12 -12.73 27.94 -16.95
CA LEU A 12 -13.07 27.00 -15.87
C LEU A 12 -12.60 25.58 -16.20
N ALA A 13 -12.73 25.15 -17.45
CA ALA A 13 -12.22 23.87 -17.92
C ALA A 13 -10.68 23.80 -17.87
N ALA A 14 -9.98 24.90 -18.19
CA ALA A 14 -8.53 24.98 -18.07
C ALA A 14 -8.04 24.91 -16.62
N THR A 15 -8.77 25.50 -15.67
CA THR A 15 -8.44 25.41 -14.23
C THR A 15 -8.71 24.02 -13.63
N LEU A 16 -9.68 23.28 -14.17
CA LEU A 16 -9.95 21.90 -13.76
C LEU A 16 -8.92 20.91 -14.35
N ALA A 17 -8.37 21.21 -15.53
CA ALA A 17 -7.30 20.42 -16.15
C ALA A 17 -5.91 20.68 -15.53
N SER A 18 -5.71 21.74 -14.74
CA SER A 18 -4.45 21.99 -14.03
C SER A 18 -4.27 21.20 -12.73
N CYS A 19 -5.27 20.40 -12.33
CA CYS A 19 -5.13 19.42 -11.24
C CYS A 19 -4.67 18.04 -11.74
N VAL A 20 -3.98 17.99 -12.89
CA VAL A 20 -3.23 16.79 -13.27
C VAL A 20 -2.00 16.74 -12.39
N THR A 21 -2.07 15.91 -11.35
CA THR A 21 -0.92 15.43 -10.55
C THR A 21 0.21 15.08 -11.50
N THR A 22 1.15 16.01 -11.66
CA THR A 22 2.25 15.86 -12.61
C THR A 22 3.25 14.93 -11.96
N THR A 23 3.23 13.64 -12.34
CA THR A 23 4.24 12.69 -11.92
C THR A 23 5.61 13.20 -12.39
N ASP A 24 6.52 13.50 -11.46
CA ASP A 24 7.82 14.10 -11.78
C ASP A 24 8.61 13.16 -12.72
N PRO A 25 8.94 13.58 -13.96
CA PRO A 25 9.72 12.76 -14.89
C PRO A 25 11.07 12.32 -14.33
N ARG A 26 11.66 13.11 -13.41
CA ARG A 26 12.92 12.76 -12.74
C ARG A 26 12.75 11.58 -11.80
N LEU A 27 11.63 11.52 -11.09
CA LEU A 27 11.27 10.40 -10.22
C LEU A 27 11.09 9.12 -11.04
N ILE A 28 10.35 9.17 -12.15
CA ILE A 28 10.14 8.02 -13.03
C ILE A 28 11.49 7.51 -13.58
N ALA A 29 12.35 8.42 -14.05
CA ALA A 29 13.67 8.05 -14.56
C ALA A 29 14.57 7.43 -13.47
N ALA A 30 14.51 7.93 -12.24
CA ALA A 30 15.26 7.40 -11.11
C ALA A 30 14.77 5.99 -10.70
N LEU A 31 13.45 5.79 -10.68
CA LEU A 31 12.84 4.48 -10.41
C LEU A 31 13.22 3.46 -11.48
N GLN A 32 13.10 3.80 -12.77
CA GLN A 32 13.45 2.91 -13.89
C GLN A 32 14.93 2.50 -13.93
N ARG A 33 15.83 3.28 -13.33
CA ARG A 33 17.26 2.92 -13.24
C ARG A 33 17.60 2.04 -12.04
N THR A 34 16.63 1.77 -11.18
CA THR A 34 16.81 1.08 -9.92
C THR A 34 16.03 -0.22 -9.90
N SER A 35 16.58 -1.24 -9.25
CA SER A 35 15.92 -2.52 -9.03
C SER A 35 16.01 -2.87 -7.57
N VAL A 36 14.87 -3.18 -6.94
CA VAL A 36 14.84 -3.60 -5.53
C VAL A 36 15.60 -4.93 -5.38
N ARG A 37 16.63 -4.93 -4.55
CA ARG A 37 17.46 -6.10 -4.20
C ARG A 37 17.45 -6.42 -2.71
N GLU A 38 17.13 -5.45 -1.89
CA GLU A 38 17.02 -5.59 -0.44
C GLU A 38 15.71 -4.93 0.01
N ILE A 39 15.07 -5.52 1.02
CA ILE A 39 13.86 -4.98 1.64
C ILE A 39 14.05 -5.00 3.15
N ARG A 40 13.88 -3.84 3.77
CA ARG A 40 13.85 -3.66 5.22
C ARG A 40 12.48 -3.16 5.60
N VAL A 41 11.85 -3.86 6.54
CA VAL A 41 10.58 -3.43 7.14
C VAL A 41 10.88 -3.04 8.57
N GLU A 42 10.48 -1.83 8.91
CA GLU A 42 10.72 -1.19 10.20
C GLU A 42 9.36 -0.72 10.75
N LEU A 43 9.22 -0.76 12.06
CA LEU A 43 8.07 -0.18 12.75
C LEU A 43 8.46 1.21 13.23
N ALA A 44 7.59 2.19 13.01
CA ALA A 44 7.76 3.51 13.61
C ALA A 44 7.73 3.40 15.14
N PRO A 45 8.43 4.26 15.90
CA PRO A 45 8.42 4.24 17.36
C PRO A 45 7.01 4.42 17.97
N ASP A 46 6.14 5.12 17.25
CA ASP A 46 4.75 5.42 17.58
C ASP A 46 3.75 4.58 16.77
N VAL A 47 4.20 3.43 16.24
CA VAL A 47 3.35 2.56 15.42
C VAL A 47 2.07 2.20 16.17
N LYS A 48 0.94 2.35 15.49
CA LYS A 48 -0.35 1.94 16.01
C LYS A 48 -0.60 0.49 15.63
N THR A 49 -0.53 -0.40 16.62
CA THR A 49 -0.89 -1.81 16.49
C THR A 49 -2.24 -2.04 17.17
N PHE A 50 -3.26 -2.34 16.38
CA PHE A 50 -4.59 -2.68 16.90
C PHE A 50 -4.95 -4.12 16.51
N GLY A 51 -5.82 -4.75 17.30
CA GLY A 51 -6.35 -6.08 17.00
C GLY A 51 -5.48 -7.29 17.40
N PHE A 52 -4.24 -7.10 17.86
CA PHE A 52 -3.37 -8.20 18.30
C PHE A 52 -3.58 -8.68 19.76
N GLY A 53 -4.38 -7.95 20.54
CA GLY A 53 -4.75 -8.32 21.93
C GLY A 53 -3.55 -8.56 22.86
N ASP A 54 -3.72 -9.41 23.87
CA ASP A 54 -2.70 -9.70 24.91
C ASP A 54 -1.43 -10.41 24.39
N LYS A 55 -1.39 -10.77 23.10
CA LYS A 55 -0.26 -11.46 22.44
C LYS A 55 0.39 -10.63 21.35
N ALA A 56 0.23 -9.31 21.39
CA ALA A 56 0.80 -8.38 20.42
C ALA A 56 2.31 -8.60 20.20
N ASP A 57 3.06 -8.84 21.28
CA ASP A 57 4.51 -9.07 21.23
C ASP A 57 4.92 -10.31 20.41
N GLN A 58 4.03 -11.29 20.25
CA GLN A 58 4.27 -12.49 19.45
C GLN A 58 3.71 -12.35 18.03
N GLN A 59 2.52 -11.76 17.90
CA GLN A 59 1.79 -11.72 16.62
C GLN A 59 2.29 -10.61 15.68
N VAL A 60 2.70 -9.45 16.22
CA VAL A 60 3.22 -8.34 15.42
C VAL A 60 4.50 -8.74 14.66
N PRO A 61 5.53 -9.34 15.30
CA PRO A 61 6.72 -9.80 14.57
C PRO A 61 6.42 -10.83 13.48
N GLU A 62 5.47 -11.74 13.70
CA GLU A 62 5.08 -12.74 12.71
C GLU A 62 4.36 -12.12 11.50
N ALA A 63 3.47 -11.16 11.77
CA ALA A 63 2.79 -10.40 10.73
C ALA A 63 3.79 -9.54 9.92
N VAL A 64 4.78 -8.92 10.57
CA VAL A 64 5.88 -8.19 9.90
C VAL A 64 6.73 -9.12 9.05
N ARG A 65 7.07 -10.31 9.54
CA ARG A 65 7.78 -11.34 8.74
C ARG A 65 6.98 -11.75 7.52
N THR A 66 5.67 -11.93 7.67
CA THR A 66 4.77 -12.25 6.56
C THR A 66 4.73 -11.14 5.51
N LEU A 67 4.68 -9.88 5.95
CA LEU A 67 4.78 -8.71 5.08
C LEU A 67 6.11 -8.71 4.33
N GLN A 68 7.23 -8.82 5.04
CA GLN A 68 8.57 -8.82 4.43
C GLN A 68 8.73 -9.95 3.42
N ALA A 69 8.27 -11.16 3.74
CA ALA A 69 8.32 -12.31 2.82
C ALA A 69 7.45 -12.09 1.57
N THR A 70 6.26 -11.50 1.73
CA THR A 70 5.37 -11.15 0.61
C THR A 70 6.02 -10.11 -0.30
N MET A 71 6.58 -9.06 0.28
CA MET A 71 7.30 -8.01 -0.47
C MET A 71 8.52 -8.57 -1.19
N ALA A 72 9.32 -9.42 -0.52
CA ALA A 72 10.48 -10.05 -1.14
C ALA A 72 10.11 -10.91 -2.36
N LYS A 73 9.01 -11.66 -2.26
CA LYS A 73 8.51 -12.47 -3.36
C LYS A 73 8.07 -11.63 -4.57
N GLU A 74 7.46 -10.48 -4.35
CA GLU A 74 6.78 -9.73 -5.43
C GLU A 74 7.54 -8.51 -5.95
N LEU A 75 8.44 -7.93 -5.15
CA LEU A 75 9.12 -6.67 -5.44
C LEU A 75 10.59 -6.82 -5.81
N ILE A 76 11.26 -7.91 -5.42
CA ILE A 76 12.66 -8.12 -5.80
C ILE A 76 12.75 -8.15 -7.34
N GLY A 77 13.66 -7.35 -7.88
CA GLY A 77 13.83 -7.19 -9.32
C GLY A 77 13.04 -6.03 -9.93
N VAL A 78 12.01 -5.51 -9.26
CA VAL A 78 11.12 -4.44 -9.75
C VAL A 78 11.70 -3.05 -9.43
N PRO A 79 11.48 -2.00 -10.26
CA PRO A 79 10.90 -2.02 -11.61
C PRO A 79 11.81 -2.66 -12.67
N GLY A 80 13.10 -2.78 -12.37
CA GLY A 80 14.10 -3.38 -13.25
C GLY A 80 15.05 -2.31 -13.74
N GLY A 81 16.31 -2.42 -13.34
CA GLY A 81 17.35 -1.43 -13.59
C GLY A 81 18.71 -1.89 -13.05
N PRO A 82 19.81 -1.29 -13.52
CA PRO A 82 21.16 -1.70 -13.14
C PRO A 82 21.53 -1.30 -11.69
N THR A 83 20.92 -0.25 -11.15
CA THR A 83 21.23 0.22 -9.79
C THR A 83 20.60 -0.71 -8.76
N ARG A 84 21.40 -1.18 -7.80
CA ARG A 84 20.91 -2.01 -6.69
C ARG A 84 20.19 -1.13 -5.67
N GLY A 85 18.88 -1.30 -5.56
CA GLY A 85 18.04 -0.57 -4.63
C GLY A 85 17.78 -1.34 -3.34
N ARG A 86 17.77 -0.62 -2.22
CA ARG A 86 17.22 -1.07 -0.93
C ARG A 86 15.91 -0.36 -0.67
N LEU A 87 14.85 -1.14 -0.52
CA LEU A 87 13.52 -0.65 -0.16
C LEU A 87 13.38 -0.65 1.36
N VAL A 88 13.25 0.53 1.96
CA VAL A 88 13.00 0.71 3.39
C VAL A 88 11.52 1.07 3.56
N VAL A 89 10.81 0.27 4.35
CA VAL A 89 9.39 0.40 4.61
C VAL A 89 9.21 0.68 6.08
N THR A 90 8.71 1.87 6.42
CA THR A 90 8.42 2.26 7.80
C THR A 90 6.93 2.22 8.02
N LEU A 91 6.46 1.32 8.87
CA LEU A 91 5.04 1.16 9.18
C LEU A 91 4.62 2.12 10.30
N HIS A 92 3.58 2.90 10.05
CA HIS A 92 2.96 3.83 11.01
C HIS A 92 1.67 3.24 11.60
N VAL A 93 0.96 2.42 10.83
CA VAL A 93 -0.20 1.68 11.27
C VAL A 93 -0.07 0.24 10.80
N PHE A 94 -0.32 -0.69 11.71
CA PHE A 94 -0.49 -2.09 11.37
C PHE A 94 -1.63 -2.68 12.20
N ASP A 95 -2.83 -2.67 11.63
CA ASP A 95 -4.06 -3.11 12.29
C ASP A 95 -4.60 -4.37 11.62
N VAL A 96 -4.69 -5.45 12.40
CA VAL A 96 -5.33 -6.70 11.99
C VAL A 96 -6.56 -6.91 12.87
N THR A 97 -7.71 -6.47 12.37
CA THR A 97 -8.98 -6.50 13.10
C THR A 97 -9.36 -7.92 13.54
N THR A 98 -9.73 -8.08 14.81
CA THR A 98 -10.24 -9.36 15.33
C THR A 98 -11.63 -9.71 14.78
N LYS A 99 -11.97 -11.01 14.80
CA LYS A 99 -13.28 -11.53 14.37
C LYS A 99 -14.46 -10.81 15.03
N GLN A 100 -14.38 -10.49 16.32
CA GLN A 100 -15.45 -9.83 17.07
C GLN A 100 -15.63 -8.36 16.68
N ALA A 101 -14.52 -7.62 16.53
CA ALA A 101 -14.57 -6.22 16.09
C ALA A 101 -15.11 -6.07 14.66
N ARG A 102 -14.80 -7.03 13.77
CA ARG A 102 -15.33 -7.05 12.40
C ARG A 102 -16.84 -7.28 12.35
N ILE A 103 -17.37 -8.21 13.14
CA ILE A 103 -18.79 -8.57 13.15
C ILE A 103 -19.64 -7.46 13.78
N ILE A 104 -19.15 -6.79 14.84
CA ILE A 104 -19.93 -5.84 15.62
C ILE A 104 -19.82 -4.41 15.07
N GLY A 105 -18.65 -4.01 14.55
CA GLY A 105 -18.38 -2.62 14.15
C GLY A 105 -18.05 -2.39 12.67
N GLY A 106 -17.89 -3.45 11.86
CA GLY A 106 -17.50 -3.31 10.46
C GLY A 106 -16.09 -2.74 10.28
N HIS A 107 -15.19 -2.99 11.23
CA HIS A 107 -13.81 -2.51 11.18
C HIS A 107 -13.00 -3.27 10.10
N ASP A 108 -12.32 -2.51 9.24
CA ASP A 108 -11.43 -3.00 8.20
C ASP A 108 -9.99 -3.08 8.72
N SER A 109 -9.21 -4.05 8.22
CA SER A 109 -7.80 -4.20 8.58
C SER A 109 -6.94 -3.34 7.66
N MET A 110 -5.95 -2.64 8.21
CA MET A 110 -5.18 -1.62 7.50
C MET A 110 -3.67 -1.67 7.80
N ILE A 111 -2.87 -1.39 6.77
CA ILE A 111 -1.44 -1.03 6.90
C ILE A 111 -1.28 0.36 6.32
N ASP A 112 -0.60 1.24 7.07
CA ASP A 112 -0.09 2.50 6.52
C ASP A 112 1.40 2.63 6.79
N GLY A 113 2.12 3.14 5.80
CA GLY A 113 3.56 3.30 5.92
C GLY A 113 4.17 4.29 4.92
N THR A 114 5.39 4.70 5.24
CA THR A 114 6.28 5.39 4.31
C THR A 114 7.18 4.37 3.63
N VAL A 115 7.43 4.56 2.35
CA VAL A 115 8.33 3.71 1.57
C VAL A 115 9.44 4.57 0.95
N ARG A 116 10.68 4.18 1.21
CA ARG A 116 11.88 4.82 0.69
C ARG A 116 12.66 3.83 -0.15
N LEU A 117 13.05 4.24 -1.34
CA LEU A 117 14.00 3.52 -2.17
C LEU A 117 15.35 4.22 -2.04
N GLU A 118 16.35 3.48 -1.61
CA GLU A 118 17.72 3.95 -1.45
C GLU A 118 18.66 3.20 -2.39
N ASN A 119 19.79 3.79 -2.73
CA ASN A 119 20.91 3.04 -3.26
C ASN A 119 21.45 2.11 -2.16
N ALA A 120 21.51 0.80 -2.45
CA ALA A 120 21.91 -0.20 -1.47
C ALA A 120 23.36 -0.02 -0.98
N GLU A 121 24.26 0.44 -1.86
CA GLU A 121 25.68 0.61 -1.59
C GLU A 121 25.97 1.91 -0.84
N THR A 122 25.37 3.03 -1.26
CA THR A 122 25.69 4.36 -0.72
C THR A 122 24.71 4.85 0.35
N GLY A 123 23.52 4.23 0.45
CA GLY A 123 22.44 4.72 1.32
C GLY A 123 21.77 6.00 0.84
N GLN A 124 22.10 6.50 -0.35
CA GLN A 124 21.49 7.69 -0.91
C GLN A 124 20.00 7.46 -1.21
N LEU A 125 19.13 8.37 -0.76
CA LEU A 125 17.71 8.35 -1.10
C LEU A 125 17.53 8.58 -2.61
N ILE A 126 16.80 7.66 -3.26
CA ILE A 126 16.45 7.73 -4.68
C ILE A 126 15.03 8.25 -4.83
N ALA A 127 14.10 7.71 -4.04
CA ALA A 127 12.69 8.06 -4.09
C ALA A 127 12.01 7.79 -2.75
N GLU A 128 10.96 8.55 -2.45
CA GLU A 128 10.13 8.36 -1.27
C GLU A 128 8.65 8.50 -1.65
N ALA A 129 7.82 7.63 -1.07
CA ALA A 129 6.38 7.80 -1.02
C ALA A 129 5.91 7.82 0.42
N GLN A 130 5.14 8.86 0.74
CA GLN A 130 4.41 8.97 1.99
C GLN A 130 3.00 8.41 1.81
N ASN A 131 2.44 7.85 2.88
CA ASN A 131 1.05 7.39 2.93
C ASN A 131 0.74 6.25 1.93
N ILE A 132 1.63 5.25 1.82
CA ILE A 132 1.24 4.01 1.14
C ILE A 132 0.27 3.29 2.06
N HIS A 133 -0.98 3.19 1.60
CA HIS A 133 -2.06 2.56 2.33
C HIS A 133 -2.38 1.18 1.75
N GLY A 134 -2.60 0.19 2.60
CA GLY A 134 -3.08 -1.14 2.23
C GLY A 134 -4.30 -1.51 3.08
N GLU A 135 -5.36 -1.97 2.43
CA GLU A 135 -6.63 -2.31 3.09
C GLU A 135 -7.10 -3.70 2.66
N ASP A 136 -7.81 -4.41 3.55
CA ASP A 136 -8.59 -5.61 3.24
C ASP A 136 -10.09 -5.34 3.38
N LEU A 137 -10.73 -4.91 2.28
CA LEU A 137 -12.15 -4.56 2.15
C LEU A 137 -13.09 -5.78 2.13
N SER A 138 -12.75 -6.91 2.76
CA SER A 138 -13.47 -8.18 2.56
C SER A 138 -14.96 -8.19 2.95
N MET A 139 -15.53 -7.08 3.44
CA MET A 139 -16.99 -6.89 3.62
C MET A 139 -17.61 -5.75 2.81
N ARG A 140 -16.84 -4.87 2.19
CA ARG A 140 -17.38 -3.82 1.30
C ARG A 140 -17.23 -4.32 -0.13
N GLY A 141 -18.28 -5.00 -0.61
CA GLY A 141 -18.37 -5.46 -2.00
C GLY A 141 -17.90 -4.36 -2.95
N SER A 142 -16.73 -4.57 -3.56
CA SER A 142 -16.15 -3.63 -4.50
C SER A 142 -17.06 -3.56 -5.72
N GLY A 143 -17.79 -2.45 -5.83
CA GLY A 143 -18.40 -1.86 -7.03
C GLY A 143 -18.88 -2.81 -8.14
N TYR A 144 -20.20 -2.77 -8.36
CA TYR A 144 -20.95 -3.32 -9.50
C TYR A 144 -21.10 -4.85 -9.53
N GLY A 145 -22.05 -5.33 -8.72
CA GLY A 145 -22.96 -6.40 -9.15
C GLY A 145 -22.45 -7.83 -9.11
N VAL A 146 -21.94 -8.33 -7.97
CA VAL A 146 -21.88 -9.78 -7.71
C VAL A 146 -22.09 -10.08 -6.22
N ILE A 147 -23.35 -10.16 -5.79
CA ILE A 147 -23.75 -10.87 -4.57
C ILE A 147 -23.80 -12.37 -4.91
N VAL A 148 -22.65 -12.98 -5.20
CA VAL A 148 -22.58 -14.45 -5.41
C VAL A 148 -21.29 -15.06 -4.85
N ALA A 149 -20.17 -14.32 -4.77
CA ALA A 149 -18.93 -14.85 -4.21
C ALA A 149 -18.87 -14.86 -2.65
N VAL A 150 -19.76 -14.12 -1.98
CA VAL A 150 -19.69 -13.86 -0.54
C VAL A 150 -20.20 -15.04 0.30
N ALA A 151 -21.15 -15.85 -0.18
CA ALA A 151 -21.68 -16.98 0.60
C ALA A 151 -20.71 -18.18 0.65
N ILE A 152 -19.95 -18.41 -0.44
CA ILE A 152 -19.02 -19.55 -0.52
C ILE A 152 -17.72 -19.26 0.25
N ASN A 153 -17.32 -17.99 0.34
CA ASN A 153 -16.11 -17.59 1.05
C ASN A 153 -16.34 -17.15 2.51
N ALA A 154 -17.54 -16.78 2.95
CA ALA A 154 -17.77 -16.40 4.36
C ALA A 154 -17.47 -17.54 5.36
N ALA A 155 -17.57 -18.81 4.94
CA ALA A 155 -17.22 -19.97 5.76
C ALA A 155 -15.70 -20.27 5.81
N THR A 156 -14.93 -19.84 4.80
CA THR A 156 -13.48 -20.11 4.66
C THR A 156 -12.59 -18.89 4.91
N THR A 157 -13.13 -17.69 4.77
CA THR A 157 -12.44 -16.38 4.89
C THR A 157 -12.45 -15.85 6.32
N SER A 158 -13.15 -16.56 7.22
CA SER A 158 -13.41 -16.22 8.62
C SER A 158 -12.45 -16.90 9.62
N GLY A 159 -11.31 -17.41 9.16
CA GLY A 159 -10.36 -18.18 9.98
C GLY A 159 -8.94 -17.59 9.99
N ALA A 160 -8.35 -17.54 11.18
CA ALA A 160 -6.95 -17.27 11.52
C ALA A 160 -6.38 -15.86 11.20
N PRO A 161 -5.80 -15.16 12.20
CA PRO A 161 -5.05 -13.90 12.01
C PRO A 161 -4.03 -13.95 10.86
N ASP A 162 -3.42 -15.10 10.62
CA ASP A 162 -2.39 -15.32 9.60
C ASP A 162 -2.89 -15.10 8.17
N ILE A 163 -4.13 -15.54 7.87
CA ILE A 163 -4.74 -15.37 6.53
C ILE A 163 -5.06 -13.90 6.25
N MET A 164 -5.35 -13.12 7.30
CA MET A 164 -5.63 -11.69 7.20
C MET A 164 -4.34 -10.91 7.01
N ALA A 165 -3.32 -11.18 7.83
CA ALA A 165 -1.99 -10.60 7.69
C ALA A 165 -1.44 -10.82 6.27
N GLN A 166 -1.65 -12.00 5.69
CA GLN A 166 -1.23 -12.28 4.32
C GLN A 166 -1.98 -11.47 3.26
N ARG A 167 -3.31 -11.33 3.38
CA ARG A 167 -4.11 -10.52 2.42
C ARG A 167 -3.76 -9.04 2.50
N LEU A 168 -3.62 -8.53 3.72
CA LEU A 168 -3.25 -7.15 3.96
C LEU A 168 -1.83 -6.86 3.44
N SER A 169 -0.90 -7.78 3.68
CA SER A 169 0.46 -7.74 3.13
C SER A 169 0.47 -7.68 1.61
N LYS A 170 -0.35 -8.50 0.94
CA LYS A 170 -0.50 -8.46 -0.53
C LYS A 170 -1.06 -7.13 -1.02
N SER A 171 -2.05 -6.58 -0.30
CA SER A 171 -2.68 -5.30 -0.66
C SER A 171 -1.67 -4.15 -0.62
N PHE A 172 -0.94 -4.03 0.48
CA PHE A 172 0.15 -3.07 0.64
C PHE A 172 1.26 -3.28 -0.39
N THR A 173 1.74 -4.52 -0.55
CA THR A 173 2.80 -4.88 -1.51
C THR A 173 2.44 -4.49 -2.94
N ARG A 174 1.18 -4.70 -3.35
CA ARG A 174 0.70 -4.28 -4.67
C ARG A 174 0.76 -2.76 -4.84
N ASN A 175 0.38 -2.00 -3.82
CA ASN A 175 0.41 -0.53 -3.90
C ASN A 175 1.84 0.00 -3.95
N VAL A 176 2.78 -0.63 -3.21
CA VAL A 176 4.21 -0.37 -3.35
C VAL A 176 4.70 -0.71 -4.76
N LYS A 177 4.29 -1.85 -5.33
CA LYS A 177 4.65 -2.24 -6.68
C LYS A 177 4.19 -1.21 -7.71
N THR A 178 2.93 -0.77 -7.61
CA THR A 178 2.38 0.29 -8.46
C THR A 178 3.23 1.55 -8.38
N TRP A 179 3.62 1.98 -7.17
CA TRP A 179 4.51 3.11 -6.97
C TRP A 179 5.94 2.87 -7.51
N LEU A 180 6.45 1.64 -7.51
CA LEU A 180 7.76 1.35 -8.12
C LEU A 180 7.71 1.36 -9.64
N THR A 181 6.57 0.99 -10.23
CA THR A 181 6.40 0.79 -11.68
C THR A 181 5.65 1.91 -12.40
N GLN A 182 5.51 3.07 -11.76
CA GLN A 182 4.89 4.25 -12.40
C GLN A 182 5.64 4.59 -13.69
N LYS A 183 4.87 5.06 -14.68
CA LYS A 183 5.34 5.40 -16.02
C LYS A 183 5.04 6.85 -16.34
#